data_AF-A0A950VJL9-F1
#
_entry.id   AF-A0A950VJL9-F1
#
_cell.length_a   1.000
_cell.length_b   1.000
_cell.length_c   1.000
_cell.angle_alpha   90.00
_cell.angle_beta   90.00
_cell.angle_gamma   90.00
#
_symmetry.space_group_name_H-M   'P 1'
#
loop_
_entity.id
_entity.type
_entity.pdbx_description
1 polymer ?
#
loop_
_entity_poly.entity_id
_entity_poly.type
_entity_poly.pdbx_seq_one_letter_code
_entity_poly.pdbx_strand_id
1 'polypeptide(L)' 'MAGDLIRLMQTLFLPAAETFQEVPWRPAVDVYRTRQGWRVKFELAGVRPEDITLTVHGRRLTVQGVRRD' A
#
# COMPACT_ATOMS: atom_id res chain seq x y z
N MET A 1 10.16 31.32 17.08
CA MET A 1 10.71 29.99 16.74
C MET A 1 9.69 28.90 17.12
N ALA A 2 8.65 28.71 16.29
CA ALA A 2 7.63 27.67 16.50
C ALA A 2 7.05 27.12 15.17
N GLY A 3 7.57 27.57 14.02
CA GLY A 3 7.10 27.13 12.70
C GLY A 3 7.77 25.85 12.19
N ASP A 4 8.97 25.52 12.70
CA ASP A 4 9.74 24.36 12.21
C ASP A 4 9.17 23.02 12.69
N LEU A 5 8.61 22.97 13.90
CA LEU A 5 8.05 21.73 14.45
C LEU A 5 6.75 21.34 13.74
N ILE A 6 5.96 22.33 13.30
CA ILE A 6 4.73 22.11 12.52
C ILE A 6 5.08 21.48 11.16
N ARG A 7 6.16 21.94 10.52
CA ARG A 7 6.62 21.42 9.22
C ARG A 7 7.16 20.00 9.31
N LEU A 8 7.81 19.66 10.43
CA LEU A 8 8.30 18.31 10.68
C LEU A 8 7.15 17.32 10.95
N MET A 9 6.10 17.75 11.66
CA MET A 9 4.91 16.93 11.92
C MET A 9 4.08 16.67 10.65
N GLN A 10 4.07 17.60 9.68
CA GLN A 10 3.39 17.42 8.39
C GLN A 10 4.11 16.45 7.44
N THR A 11 5.44 16.32 7.54
CA THR A 11 6.21 15.39 6.70
C THR A 11 6.02 13.93 7.12
N LEU A 12 5.65 13.71 8.39
CA LEU A 12 5.51 12.37 8.96
C LEU A 12 4.05 11.87 8.98
N PHE A 13 3.03 12.74 8.84
CA PHE A 13 1.65 12.34 9.14
C PHE A 13 0.50 12.81 8.22
N LEU A 14 0.65 13.61 7.15
CA LEU A 14 -0.50 13.97 6.30
C LEU A 14 -0.24 13.96 4.77
N PRO A 15 -1.09 13.26 3.98
CA PRO A 15 -0.99 13.16 2.53
C PRO A 15 -1.75 14.32 1.87
N ALA A 16 -1.09 15.32 1.30
CA ALA A 16 -1.74 16.29 0.42
C ALA A 16 -0.70 17.14 -0.33
N ALA A 17 -0.07 16.55 -1.34
CA ALA A 17 0.22 17.30 -2.56
C ALA A 17 -0.58 16.59 -3.65
N GLU A 18 -1.82 17.03 -3.85
CA GLU A 18 -2.66 16.65 -4.98
C GLU A 18 -1.99 17.12 -6.28
N THR A 19 -1.03 16.33 -6.75
CA THR A 19 -0.93 16.10 -8.18
C THR A 19 -2.20 15.34 -8.54
N PHE A 20 -2.90 15.67 -9.63
CA PHE A 20 -3.97 14.84 -10.22
C PHE A 20 -3.38 13.49 -10.66
N GLN A 21 -2.92 12.68 -9.71
CA GLN A 21 -2.57 11.30 -9.90
C GLN A 21 -3.88 10.56 -9.73
N GLU A 22 -4.34 9.96 -10.81
CA GLU A 22 -5.36 8.92 -10.78
C GLU A 22 -5.14 8.07 -9.53
N VAL A 23 -6.09 8.06 -8.60
CA VAL A 23 -5.92 7.31 -7.34
C VAL A 23 -5.68 5.86 -7.77
N PRO A 24 -4.47 5.31 -7.60
CA PRO A 24 -4.18 3.98 -8.09
C PRO A 24 -5.13 3.04 -7.37
N TRP A 25 -5.78 2.16 -8.13
CA TRP A 25 -6.72 1.20 -7.58
C TRP A 25 -6.11 0.47 -6.37
N ARG A 26 -6.82 0.51 -5.25
CA ARG A 26 -6.40 -0.14 -4.00
C ARG A 26 -7.27 -1.37 -3.77
N PRO A 27 -6.74 -2.59 -3.92
CA PRO A 27 -7.53 -3.78 -3.66
C PRO A 27 -7.87 -3.90 -2.18
N ALA A 28 -9.03 -4.49 -1.88
CA ALA A 28 -9.37 -4.87 -0.53
C ALA A 28 -8.38 -5.94 -0.04
N VAL A 29 -7.98 -5.83 1.22
CA VAL A 29 -7.03 -6.74 1.85
C VAL A 29 -7.48 -7.12 3.25
N ASP A 30 -7.47 -8.41 3.51
CA ASP A 30 -7.66 -8.98 4.84
C ASP A 30 -6.34 -9.53 5.37
N VAL A 31 -6.01 -9.16 6.61
CA VAL A 31 -4.76 -9.58 7.28
C VAL A 31 -5.09 -10.36 8.54
N TYR A 32 -4.59 -11.60 8.60
CA TYR A 32 -4.84 -12.51 9.71
C TYR A 32 -3.54 -12.94 10.36
N ARG A 33 -3.52 -12.95 11.71
CA ARG A 33 -2.47 -13.61 12.47
C ARG A 33 -2.84 -15.07 12.67
N THR A 34 -1.92 -15.97 12.34
CA THR A 34 -2.07 -17.41 12.55
C THR A 34 -0.99 -17.92 13.50
N ARG A 35 -1.11 -19.17 13.96
CA ARG A 35 -0.08 -19.81 14.80
C ARG A 35 1.27 -19.93 14.10
N GLN A 36 1.27 -20.01 12.77
CA GLN A 36 2.47 -20.22 11.95
C GLN A 36 3.01 -18.92 11.34
N GLY A 37 2.29 -17.80 11.44
CA GLY A 37 2.73 -16.55 10.82
C GLY A 37 1.59 -15.59 10.52
N TRP A 38 1.71 -14.90 9.39
CA TRP A 38 0.69 -14.00 8.87
C TRP A 38 0.08 -14.60 7.60
N ARG A 39 -1.24 -14.47 7.45
CA ARG A 39 -1.94 -14.77 6.19
C ARG A 39 -2.55 -13.47 5.70
N VAL A 40 -2.23 -13.10 4.47
CA VAL A 40 -2.72 -11.88 3.82
C VAL A 40 -3.50 -12.31 2.58
N LYS A 41 -4.74 -11.84 2.45
CA LYS A 41 -5.64 -12.17 1.34
C LYS A 41 -6.01 -10.88 0.61
N PHE A 42 -5.82 -10.85 -0.70
CA PHE A 42 -6.15 -9.70 -1.55
C PHE A 42 -7.26 -10.07 -2.53
N GLU A 43 -8.20 -9.16 -2.74
CA GLU A 43 -9.22 -9.28 -3.78
C GLU A 43 -8.75 -8.54 -5.05
N LEU A 44 -8.17 -9.30 -5.99
CA LEU A 44 -7.52 -8.76 -7.19
C LEU A 44 -8.34 -9.00 -8.48
N ALA A 45 -9.61 -8.63 -8.46
CA ALA A 45 -10.49 -8.80 -9.62
C ALA A 45 -9.90 -8.11 -10.86
N GLY A 46 -9.85 -8.82 -11.99
CA GLY A 46 -9.37 -8.29 -13.26
C GLY A 46 -7.85 -8.19 -13.42
N VAL A 47 -7.08 -8.54 -12.38
CA VAL A 47 -5.62 -8.67 -12.47
C VAL A 47 -5.29 -10.09 -12.91
N ARG A 48 -4.40 -10.22 -13.90
CA ARG A 48 -3.93 -11.53 -14.33
C ARG A 48 -2.81 -12.03 -13.41
N PRO A 49 -2.70 -13.34 -13.13
CA PRO A 49 -1.65 -13.87 -12.27
C PRO A 49 -0.22 -13.46 -12.72
N GLU A 50 0.02 -13.42 -14.03
CA GLU A 50 1.31 -13.02 -14.60
C GLU A 50 1.67 -11.54 -14.39
N ASP A 51 0.68 -10.69 -14.08
CA ASP A 51 0.87 -9.26 -13.79
C ASP A 51 1.13 -8.99 -12.30
N ILE A 52 1.11 -10.02 -11.45
CA ILE A 52 1.28 -9.88 -10.01
C ILE A 52 2.75 -10.08 -9.63
N THR A 53 3.34 -9.07 -9.01
CA THR A 53 4.66 -9.15 -8.37
C THR A 53 4.53 -9.05 -6.87
N LEU A 54 5.19 -9.97 -6.16
CA LEU A 54 5.19 -10.02 -4.70
C LEU A 54 6.63 -9.98 -4.19
N THR A 55 6.94 -8.99 -3.35
CA THR A 55 8.26 -8.84 -2.74
C THR A 55 8.16 -8.78 -1.23
N VAL A 56 9.13 -9.39 -0.56
CA VAL A 56 9.25 -9.36 0.91
C VAL A 56 10.62 -8.83 1.28
N HIS A 57 10.63 -7.69 1.96
CA HIS A 57 11.84 -7.06 2.48
C HIS A 57 11.69 -6.89 4.00
N GLY A 58 12.34 -7.77 4.77
CA GLY A 58 12.24 -7.79 6.23
C GLY A 58 10.80 -8.02 6.70
N ARG A 59 10.18 -6.98 7.28
CA ARG A 59 8.79 -7.00 7.79
C ARG A 59 7.79 -6.34 6.83
N ARG A 60 8.20 -6.06 5.59
CA ARG A 60 7.36 -5.40 4.57
C ARG A 60 7.04 -6.39 3.45
N LEU A 61 5.75 -6.66 3.27
CA LEU A 61 5.20 -7.34 2.12
C LEU A 61 4.68 -6.28 1.14
N THR A 62 5.13 -6.32 -0.10
CA THR A 62 4.68 -5.44 -1.17
C THR A 62 4.07 -6.29 -2.28
N VAL A 63 2.84 -5.96 -2.67
CA VAL A 63 2.13 -6.56 -3.80
C VAL A 63 1.90 -5.47 -4.84
N GLN A 64 2.34 -5.72 -6.05
CA GLN A 64 2.21 -4.80 -7.20
C GLN A 64 1.58 -5.56 -8.35
N GLY A 65 0.87 -4.82 -9.20
CA GLY A 65 0.35 -5.35 -10.45
C GLY A 65 -0.47 -4.32 -11.19
N VAL A 66 -0.99 -4.72 -12.34
CA VAL A 66 -1.82 -3.87 -13.20
C VAL A 66 -3.17 -4.55 -13.40
N ARG A 67 -4.23 -3.80 -13.13
CA ARG A 67 -5.60 -4.19 -13.49
C ARG A 67 -5.87 -3.68 -14.90
N ARG A 68 -6.40 -4.54 -15.78
CA ARG A 68 -6.52 -4.26 -17.23
C ARG A 68 -7.96 -3.95 -17.69
N ASP A 69 -8.88 -3.91 -16.74
CA ASP A 69 -10.32 -3.70 -16.89
C ASP A 69 -10.69 -2.33 -17.47
#